data_AF-A0AAV5XGQ7-F1
#
_entry.id   AF-A0AAV5XGQ7-F1
#
_cell.length_a   1.000
_cell.length_b   1.000
_cell.length_c   1.000
_cell.angle_alpha   90.00
_cell.angle_beta   90.00
_cell.angle_gamma   90.00
#
_symmetry.space_group_name_H-M   'P 1'
#
loop_
_entity.id
_entity.type
_entity.pdbx_description
1 polymer ?
#
loop_
_entity_poly.entity_id
_entity_poly.type
_entity_poly.pdbx_seq_one_letter_code
_entity_poly.pdbx_strand_id
1 'polypeptide(L)'
;MTSIRSHWMLALVLGSSLAIAAAAVAADAPSGTPPDGSAKTSRFQQKLGLTDDQMKAIREVNGRYAENRKQLGQSLRQKQQELRQLALNGGDPAAIQAKSQEVAQLLSQNLAMRVQSLQEISPLLTQEQRDKLAQMSPAMHWHRRGGPQQQGT
;
A
#
# COMPACT_ATOMS: atom_id res chain seq x y z
N MET A 1 27.24 -11.67 -57.61
CA MET A 1 27.87 -12.92 -57.13
C MET A 1 26.83 -13.72 -56.35
N THR A 2 26.39 -14.82 -56.98
CA THR A 2 25.90 -16.11 -56.43
C THR A 2 25.10 -16.16 -55.13
N SER A 3 23.83 -16.55 -55.28
CA SER A 3 22.94 -17.13 -54.26
C SER A 3 23.40 -18.54 -53.90
N ILE A 4 23.40 -18.93 -52.61
CA ILE A 4 23.33 -20.35 -52.18
C ILE A 4 22.53 -20.47 -50.88
N ARG A 5 21.33 -21.03 -50.99
CA ARG A 5 20.64 -21.75 -49.90
C ARG A 5 21.34 -23.09 -49.72
N SER A 6 21.57 -23.53 -48.48
CA SER A 6 21.92 -24.93 -48.21
C SER A 6 21.22 -25.42 -46.94
N HIS A 7 20.30 -26.36 -47.14
CA HIS A 7 19.73 -27.22 -46.12
C HIS A 7 20.52 -28.53 -46.14
N TRP A 8 21.10 -28.90 -45.00
CA TRP A 8 21.61 -30.25 -44.71
C TRP A 8 21.24 -30.51 -43.24
N MET A 9 20.12 -31.18 -42.96
CA MET A 9 19.95 -32.64 -42.85
C MET A 9 20.75 -33.28 -41.71
N LEU A 10 19.97 -33.97 -40.83
CA LEU A 10 20.32 -35.19 -40.08
C LEU A 10 21.34 -35.01 -38.93
N ALA A 11 21.26 -35.66 -37.77
CA ALA A 11 20.34 -36.63 -37.18
C ALA A 11 20.76 -36.86 -35.70
N LEU A 12 19.99 -37.71 -35.02
CA LEU A 12 20.37 -38.59 -33.90
C LEU A 12 20.43 -38.02 -32.47
N VAL A 13 19.36 -38.40 -31.74
CA VAL A 13 19.36 -39.20 -30.48
C VAL A 13 20.31 -38.75 -29.38
N LEU A 14 19.73 -38.44 -28.22
CA LEU A 14 20.00 -39.15 -26.97
C LEU A 14 18.99 -38.70 -25.91
N GLY A 15 18.15 -39.66 -25.50
CA GLY A 15 17.34 -39.51 -24.30
C GLY A 15 18.25 -39.49 -23.08
N SER A 16 18.18 -38.39 -22.33
CA SER A 16 18.73 -38.30 -20.99
C SER A 16 17.63 -37.76 -20.08
N SER A 17 16.92 -38.69 -19.44
CA SER A 17 16.02 -38.41 -18.34
C SER A 17 16.82 -37.87 -17.15
N LEU A 18 16.73 -36.55 -16.92
CA LEU A 18 17.23 -35.92 -15.72
C LEU A 18 16.11 -35.89 -14.68
N ALA A 19 16.14 -36.83 -13.73
CA ALA A 19 15.33 -36.75 -12.53
C ALA A 19 15.95 -35.70 -11.60
N ILE A 20 15.33 -34.52 -11.51
CA ILE A 20 15.70 -33.51 -10.52
C ILE A 20 15.06 -33.92 -9.19
N ALA A 21 15.88 -34.37 -8.24
CA ALA A 21 15.47 -34.56 -6.87
C ALA A 21 15.23 -33.18 -6.21
N ALA A 22 13.96 -32.82 -6.01
CA ALA A 22 13.59 -31.66 -5.22
C ALA A 22 13.77 -31.98 -3.73
N ALA A 23 14.92 -31.60 -3.16
CA ALA A 23 15.07 -31.54 -1.71
C ALA A 23 14.21 -30.37 -1.19
N ALA A 24 13.04 -30.67 -0.63
CA ALA A 24 12.24 -29.71 0.10
C ALA A 24 12.97 -29.33 1.39
N VAL A 25 13.71 -28.23 1.36
CA VAL A 25 14.15 -27.55 2.57
C VAL A 25 12.88 -26.95 3.19
N ALA A 26 12.39 -27.60 4.24
CA ALA A 26 11.43 -27.01 5.14
C ALA A 26 12.15 -25.86 5.85
N ALA A 27 12.00 -24.65 5.31
CA ALA A 27 12.45 -23.44 5.97
C ALA A 27 11.61 -23.29 7.24
N ASP A 28 12.27 -23.44 8.39
CA ASP A 28 11.76 -23.08 9.70
C ASP A 28 11.41 -21.58 9.66
N ALA A 29 10.13 -21.27 9.47
CA ALA A 29 9.66 -19.90 9.46
C ALA A 29 9.58 -19.43 10.92
N PRO A 30 10.32 -18.38 11.33
CA PRO A 30 10.22 -17.87 12.69
C PRO A 30 8.78 -17.42 12.95
N SER A 31 8.16 -18.05 13.96
CA SER A 31 6.87 -17.68 14.53
C SER A 31 6.99 -16.35 15.27
N GLY A 32 7.22 -15.28 14.52
CA GLY A 32 7.06 -13.92 14.99
C GLY A 32 5.58 -13.63 15.18
N THR A 33 5.20 -13.26 16.40
CA THR A 33 3.89 -12.71 16.72
C THR A 33 3.51 -11.68 15.64
N PRO A 34 2.41 -11.87 14.89
CA PRO A 34 2.10 -10.97 13.79
C PRO A 34 1.90 -9.56 14.35
N PRO A 35 2.50 -8.53 13.72
CA PRO A 35 2.36 -7.16 14.20
C PRO A 35 0.88 -6.78 14.29
N ASP A 36 0.57 -5.82 15.17
CA ASP A 36 -0.75 -5.20 15.49
C ASP A 36 -1.62 -4.80 14.27
N GLY A 37 -1.12 -4.96 13.04
CA GLY A 37 -1.91 -4.92 11.81
C GLY A 37 -2.90 -6.10 11.62
N SER A 38 -2.72 -7.22 12.32
CA SER A 38 -3.62 -8.38 12.25
C SER A 38 -5.03 -8.03 12.74
N ALA A 39 -5.15 -7.31 13.85
CA ALA A 39 -6.43 -6.90 14.44
C ALA A 39 -7.20 -5.92 13.54
N LYS A 40 -6.51 -4.94 12.94
CA LYS A 40 -7.16 -3.97 12.01
C LYS A 40 -7.62 -4.65 10.73
N THR A 41 -6.79 -5.55 10.19
CA THR A 41 -7.13 -6.32 8.99
C THR A 41 -8.30 -7.26 9.26
N SER A 42 -8.32 -7.93 10.41
CA SER A 42 -9.42 -8.79 10.85
C SER A 42 -10.73 -8.02 10.98
N ARG A 43 -10.71 -6.83 11.60
CA ARG A 43 -11.92 -5.97 11.70
C ARG A 43 -12.42 -5.50 10.33
N PHE A 44 -11.53 -5.19 9.40
CA PHE A 44 -11.89 -4.80 8.03
C PHE A 44 -12.59 -5.95 7.29
N GLN A 45 -11.98 -7.14 7.33
CA GLN A 45 -12.54 -8.36 6.75
C GLN A 45 -13.93 -8.67 7.31
N GLN A 46 -14.08 -8.66 8.64
CA GLN A 46 -15.37 -8.93 9.30
C GLN A 46 -16.44 -7.92 8.93
N LYS A 47 -16.12 -6.62 8.97
CA LYS A 47 -17.11 -5.56 8.72
C LYS A 47 -17.65 -5.56 7.29
N LEU A 48 -16.81 -5.95 6.31
CA LEU A 48 -17.23 -6.06 4.92
C LEU A 48 -17.71 -7.47 4.56
N GLY A 49 -17.51 -8.47 5.43
CA GLY A 49 -17.78 -9.87 5.10
C GLY A 49 -16.95 -10.34 3.91
N LEU A 50 -15.64 -10.03 3.89
CA LEU A 50 -14.75 -10.44 2.81
C LEU A 50 -14.41 -11.92 2.95
N THR A 51 -14.39 -12.62 1.81
CA THR A 51 -13.80 -13.97 1.75
C THR A 51 -12.28 -13.89 1.95
N ASP A 52 -11.66 -15.02 2.28
CA ASP A 52 -10.21 -15.08 2.44
C ASP A 52 -9.47 -14.76 1.13
N ASP A 53 -10.02 -15.17 -0.01
CA ASP A 53 -9.47 -14.85 -1.34
C ASP A 53 -9.56 -13.36 -1.65
N GLN A 54 -10.70 -12.72 -1.37
CA GLN A 54 -10.85 -11.26 -1.50
C GLN A 54 -9.84 -10.54 -0.61
N MET A 55 -9.69 -10.98 0.64
CA MET A 55 -8.76 -10.38 1.58
C MET A 55 -7.30 -10.57 1.13
N LYS A 56 -6.94 -11.73 0.59
CA LYS A 56 -5.61 -11.98 0.02
C LYS A 56 -5.32 -11.03 -1.15
N ALA A 57 -6.24 -10.92 -2.10
CA ALA A 57 -6.08 -10.01 -3.24
C ALA A 57 -5.98 -8.53 -2.79
N ILE A 58 -6.77 -8.12 -1.79
CA ILE A 58 -6.68 -6.77 -1.21
C ILE A 58 -5.33 -6.54 -0.51
N ARG A 59 -4.75 -7.54 0.16
CA ARG A 59 -3.40 -7.42 0.75
C ARG A 59 -2.35 -7.23 -0.33
N GLU A 60 -2.46 -7.94 -1.46
CA GLU A 60 -1.54 -7.79 -2.59
C GLU A 60 -1.61 -6.39 -3.20
N VAL A 61 -2.83 -5.87 -3.43
CA VAL A 61 -3.03 -4.47 -3.85
C VAL A 61 -2.35 -3.54 -2.85
N ASN A 62 -2.62 -3.70 -1.56
CA ASN A 62 -2.01 -2.85 -0.54
C ASN A 62 -0.48 -2.98 -0.46
N GLY A 63 0.07 -4.17 -0.71
CA GLY A 63 1.50 -4.43 -0.78
C GLY A 63 2.18 -3.59 -1.84
N ARG A 64 1.59 -3.47 -3.04
CA ARG A 64 2.13 -2.64 -4.14
C ARG A 64 2.33 -1.17 -3.75
N TYR A 65 1.45 -0.64 -2.90
CA TYR A 65 1.50 0.76 -2.46
C TYR A 65 2.21 0.97 -1.12
N ALA A 66 2.71 -0.08 -0.48
CA ALA A 66 3.20 0.00 0.90
C ALA A 66 4.41 0.95 1.03
N GLU A 67 5.40 0.80 0.16
CA GLU A 67 6.62 1.61 0.21
C GLU A 67 6.34 3.07 -0.17
N ASN A 68 5.57 3.31 -1.24
CA ASN A 68 5.16 4.67 -1.64
C ASN A 68 4.37 5.37 -0.52
N ARG A 69 3.47 4.66 0.18
CA ARG A 69 2.76 5.19 1.35
C ARG A 69 3.70 5.55 2.49
N LYS A 70 4.70 4.71 2.76
CA LYS A 70 5.68 4.95 3.80
C LYS A 70 6.51 6.20 3.51
N GLN A 71 7.07 6.29 2.30
CA GLN A 71 7.87 7.43 1.87
C GLN A 71 7.07 8.73 1.89
N LEU A 72 5.87 8.72 1.30
CA LEU A 72 4.99 9.89 1.28
C LEU A 72 4.61 10.34 2.70
N GLY A 73 4.33 9.38 3.60
CA GLY A 73 4.03 9.67 4.99
C GLY A 73 5.22 10.28 5.75
N GLN A 74 6.44 9.82 5.48
CA GLN A 74 7.67 10.39 6.05
C GLN A 74 7.88 11.82 5.55
N SER A 75 7.81 12.04 4.23
CA SER A 75 7.97 13.37 3.62
C SER A 75 6.91 14.35 4.13
N LEU A 76 5.65 13.93 4.20
CA LEU A 76 4.57 14.79 4.68
C LEU A 76 4.81 15.22 6.14
N ARG A 77 5.19 14.30 7.02
CA ARG A 77 5.52 14.61 8.43
C ARG A 77 6.68 15.60 8.53
N GLN A 78 7.75 15.37 7.77
CA GLN A 78 8.92 16.24 7.75
C GLN A 78 8.53 17.65 7.30
N LYS A 79 7.84 17.79 6.16
CA LYS A 79 7.45 19.10 5.62
C LYS A 79 6.47 19.85 6.51
N GLN A 80 5.57 19.13 7.20
CA GLN A 80 4.69 19.74 8.20
C GLN A 80 5.47 20.24 9.43
N GLN A 81 6.52 19.54 9.87
CA GLN A 81 7.40 20.00 10.94
C GLN A 81 8.20 21.24 10.52
N GLU A 82 8.79 21.23 9.31
CA GLU A 82 9.48 22.38 8.73
C GLU A 82 8.55 23.61 8.64
N LEU A 83 7.33 23.43 8.12
CA LEU A 83 6.33 24.50 8.03
C LEU A 83 5.97 25.06 9.41
N ARG A 84 5.75 24.18 10.40
CA ARG A 84 5.43 24.60 11.76
C ARG A 84 6.57 25.41 12.37
N GLN A 85 7.81 24.95 12.24
CA GLN A 85 8.97 25.68 12.75
C GLN A 85 9.12 27.04 12.07
N LEU A 86 8.97 27.08 10.75
CA LEU A 86 9.06 28.33 9.98
C LEU A 86 8.01 29.34 10.42
N ALA A 87 6.76 28.91 10.63
CA ALA A 87 5.68 29.76 11.10
C ALA A 87 5.89 30.26 12.54
N LEU A 88 6.39 29.41 13.45
CA LEU A 88 6.60 29.76 14.85
C LEU A 88 7.83 30.66 15.07
N ASN A 89 8.82 30.58 14.20
CA ASN A 89 10.07 31.35 14.31
C ASN A 89 10.04 32.66 13.52
N GLY A 90 8.87 33.10 13.03
CA GLY A 90 8.72 34.36 12.29
C GLY A 90 9.32 34.34 10.89
N GLY A 91 9.29 33.19 10.20
CA GLY A 91 9.75 33.08 8.82
C GLY A 91 9.03 34.03 7.87
N ASP A 92 9.72 34.45 6.82
CA ASP A 92 9.16 35.34 5.80
C ASP A 92 7.89 34.74 5.14
N PRO A 93 6.85 35.55 4.84
CA PRO A 93 5.61 35.07 4.24
C PRO A 93 5.77 34.26 2.95
N ALA A 94 6.73 34.60 2.08
CA ALA A 94 6.94 33.88 0.83
C ALA A 94 7.49 32.47 1.09
N ALA A 95 8.38 32.33 2.09
CA ALA A 95 8.91 31.03 2.50
C ALA A 95 7.83 30.14 3.12
N ILE A 96 6.96 30.72 3.97
CA ILE A 96 5.81 30.01 4.55
C ILE A 96 4.87 29.54 3.44
N GLN A 97 4.56 30.40 2.48
CA GLN A 97 3.69 30.07 1.36
C GLN A 97 4.27 28.94 0.50
N ALA A 98 5.55 29.00 0.15
CA ALA A 98 6.22 27.96 -0.62
C ALA A 98 6.17 26.61 0.12
N LYS A 99 6.47 26.59 1.42
CA LYS A 99 6.43 25.37 2.23
C LYS A 99 5.00 24.81 2.37
N SER A 100 4.01 25.70 2.49
CA SER A 100 2.59 25.32 2.49
C SER A 100 2.19 24.61 1.18
N GLN A 101 2.68 25.10 0.04
CA GLN A 101 2.46 24.47 -1.26
C GLN A 101 3.12 23.08 -1.35
N GLU A 102 4.35 22.90 -0.84
CA GLU A 102 4.98 21.57 -0.76
C GLU A 102 4.10 20.58 0.03
N VAL A 103 3.57 21.01 1.18
CA VAL A 103 2.65 20.18 1.99
C VAL A 103 1.37 19.86 1.23
N ALA A 104 0.77 20.85 0.56
CA ALA A 104 -0.45 20.66 -0.22
C ALA A 104 -0.25 19.66 -1.38
N GLN A 105 0.90 19.71 -2.07
CA GLN A 105 1.25 18.76 -3.12
C GLN A 105 1.35 17.33 -2.57
N LEU A 106 2.00 17.11 -1.43
CA LEU A 106 2.09 15.79 -0.80
C LEU A 106 0.73 15.25 -0.36
N LEU A 107 -0.16 16.13 0.14
CA LEU A 107 -1.53 15.75 0.48
C LEU A 107 -2.33 15.33 -0.77
N SER A 108 -2.16 16.04 -1.88
CA SER A 108 -2.78 15.69 -3.16
C SER A 108 -2.28 14.33 -3.68
N GLN A 109 -0.97 14.09 -3.63
CA GLN A 109 -0.39 12.79 -4.00
C GLN A 109 -0.93 11.64 -3.14
N ASN A 110 -1.13 11.90 -1.84
CA ASN A 110 -1.69 10.90 -0.93
C ASN A 110 -3.15 10.57 -1.27
N LEU A 111 -3.93 11.59 -1.65
CA LEU A 111 -5.31 11.39 -2.11
C LEU A 111 -5.34 10.60 -3.43
N ALA A 112 -4.50 10.97 -4.41
CA ALA A 112 -4.42 10.28 -5.69
C ALA A 112 -4.11 8.78 -5.51
N MET A 113 -3.11 8.45 -4.69
CA MET A 113 -2.74 7.06 -4.39
C MET A 113 -3.86 6.31 -3.66
N ARG A 114 -4.61 6.96 -2.78
CA ARG A 114 -5.79 6.35 -2.12
C ARG A 114 -6.88 6.03 -3.14
N VAL A 115 -7.17 6.95 -4.05
CA VAL A 115 -8.15 6.75 -5.13
C VAL A 115 -7.70 5.60 -6.03
N GLN A 116 -6.44 5.56 -6.42
CA GLN A 116 -5.89 4.48 -7.25
C GLN A 116 -6.00 3.11 -6.58
N SER A 117 -5.64 3.03 -5.29
CA SER A 117 -5.82 1.79 -4.51
C SER A 117 -7.29 1.38 -4.40
N LEU A 118 -8.22 2.32 -4.25
CA LEU A 118 -9.66 2.03 -4.22
C LEU A 118 -10.18 1.55 -5.58
N GLN A 119 -9.69 2.12 -6.68
CA GLN A 119 -10.04 1.66 -8.04
C GLN A 119 -9.61 0.21 -8.28
N GLU A 120 -8.45 -0.20 -7.76
CA GLU A 120 -7.97 -1.59 -7.85
C GLU A 120 -8.71 -2.55 -6.90
N ILE A 121 -9.18 -2.08 -5.75
CA ILE A 121 -9.94 -2.89 -4.79
C ILE A 121 -11.41 -3.05 -5.22
N SER A 122 -12.02 -2.02 -5.79
CA SER A 122 -13.43 -1.99 -6.21
C SER A 122 -13.93 -3.23 -6.99
N PRO A 123 -13.20 -3.75 -8.00
CA PRO A 123 -13.63 -4.94 -8.74
C PRO A 123 -13.51 -6.25 -7.93
N LEU A 124 -12.77 -6.26 -6.81
CA LEU A 124 -12.68 -7.42 -5.93
C LEU A 124 -13.88 -7.56 -5.00
N LEU A 125 -14.73 -6.52 -4.93
CA LEU A 125 -15.86 -6.43 -4.01
C LEU A 125 -17.18 -6.67 -4.73
N THR A 126 -18.17 -7.19 -4.00
CA THR A 126 -19.57 -7.18 -4.43
C THR A 126 -20.14 -5.76 -4.35
N GLN A 127 -21.31 -5.52 -4.96
CA GLN A 127 -21.98 -4.22 -4.85
C GLN A 127 -22.31 -3.88 -3.39
N GLU A 128 -22.86 -4.82 -2.63
CA GLU A 128 -23.16 -4.64 -1.20
C GLU A 128 -21.90 -4.30 -0.39
N GLN A 129 -20.77 -4.94 -0.70
CA GLN A 129 -19.49 -4.65 -0.05
C GLN A 129 -18.96 -3.25 -0.39
N ARG A 130 -19.13 -2.79 -1.64
CA ARG A 130 -18.80 -1.40 -2.03
C ARG A 130 -19.65 -0.39 -1.29
N ASP A 131 -20.94 -0.66 -1.14
CA ASP A 131 -21.87 0.23 -0.43
C ASP A 131 -21.50 0.31 1.06
N LYS A 132 -21.17 -0.83 1.70
CA LYS A 132 -20.63 -0.85 3.07
C LYS A 132 -19.31 -0.09 3.18
N LEU A 133 -18.39 -0.26 2.22
CA LEU A 133 -17.10 0.44 2.21
C LEU A 133 -17.28 1.96 2.08
N ALA A 134 -18.24 2.43 1.27
CA ALA A 134 -18.54 3.86 1.13
C ALA A 134 -19.05 4.47 2.45
N GLN A 135 -19.83 3.71 3.22
CA GLN A 135 -20.31 4.11 4.55
C GLN A 135 -19.20 4.09 5.61
N MET A 136 -18.14 3.30 5.40
CA MET A 136 -16.95 3.28 6.27
C MET A 136 -16.02 4.47 6.07
N SER A 137 -16.49 5.54 5.41
CA SER A 137 -15.70 6.75 5.11
C SER A 137 -14.76 7.07 6.28
N PRO A 138 -13.46 7.29 6.00
CA PRO A 138 -12.49 7.70 7.00
C PRO A 138 -12.75 9.18 7.34
N ALA A 139 -13.99 9.49 7.75
CA ALA A 139 -14.42 10.76 8.26
C ALA A 139 -13.53 11.08 9.46
N MET A 140 -12.44 11.77 9.13
CA MET A 140 -11.86 12.82 9.92
C MET A 140 -11.75 12.44 11.40
N HIS A 141 -10.87 11.47 11.69
CA HIS A 141 -10.36 11.21 13.05
C HIS A 141 -9.52 12.39 13.61
N TRP A 142 -9.81 13.62 13.17
CA TRP A 142 -9.28 14.87 13.67
C TRP A 142 -10.07 15.43 14.87
N HIS A 143 -11.15 14.75 15.32
CA HIS A 143 -12.00 15.21 16.43
C HIS A 143 -12.02 14.30 17.68
N ARG A 144 -11.08 13.35 17.85
CA ARG A 144 -11.07 12.47 19.03
C ARG A 144 -9.77 12.51 19.85
N ARG A 145 -9.16 13.70 19.97
CA ARG A 145 -8.11 13.98 20.96
C ARG A 145 -8.34 15.37 21.56
N GLY A 146 -9.41 15.52 22.33
CA GLY A 146 -9.78 16.80 22.95
C GLY A 146 -11.20 16.77 23.49
N GLY A 147 -11.56 15.79 24.31
CA GLY A 147 -12.72 15.95 25.19
C GLY A 147 -12.29 16.78 26.40
N PRO A 148 -13.04 17.82 26.82
CA PRO A 148 -12.70 18.58 28.02
C PRO A 148 -12.79 17.64 29.22
N GLN A 149 -11.67 17.46 29.92
CA GLN A 149 -11.66 16.84 31.23
C GLN A 149 -12.27 17.86 32.21
N GLN A 150 -13.60 17.91 32.24
CA GLN A 150 -14.31 18.44 33.39
C GLN A 150 -14.09 17.46 34.54
N GLN A 151 -13.19 17.80 35.45
CA GLN A 151 -13.26 17.34 36.82
C GLN A 151 -13.21 18.59 37.68
N GLY A 152 -14.39 19.07 38.04
CA GLY A 152 -14.57 19.90 39.23
C GLY A 152 -14.58 18.98 40.45
N THR A 153 -13.79 19.36 41.45
CA THR A 153 -14.14 19.64 42.84
C THR A 153 -12.94 20.31 43.47
#